data_AF-A0AAN5HZV4-F1
#
_entry.id   AF-A0AAN5HZV4-F1
#
_cell.length_a   1.000
_cell.length_b   1.000
_cell.length_c   1.000
_cell.angle_alpha   90.00
_cell.angle_beta   90.00
_cell.angle_gamma   90.00
#
_symmetry.space_group_name_H-M   'P 1'
#
loop_
_entity.id
_entity.type
_entity.pdbx_description
1 polymer ?
#
loop_
_entity_poly.entity_id
_entity_poly.type
_entity_poly.pdbx_seq_one_letter_code
_entity_poly.pdbx_strand_id
1 'polypeptide(L)'
;CLCPLGYKGEKCAADIDECAEAAAKGQELCVNNATCVNTRGSYHCDCIFGTFGFDCSDNPDDCQGNATVDGVLYPNECIARDQDAKCFDGFGTYTCQCGQWWTGEHCMEDVDECSFDPPICENFGTCINLPGSYKCVCIKGTEGDNCEINPNDCLNGTKEIEACNSMDPDATCKDGYASFSCVCGPGYTLQFCDLEMIIYNVLQLIGGTGSNEAELIAMLRDLIKYPSMMKDLVPFMIGLQSIENRTRMSWEVEDMFLWVAYEERTLDLRADLVAWNDVVLGNCFTFNHLNNTERWYQARASGAEGGLRAAVKLNRAEFVPWTETSAIMTFIHPNTELIFSESSRYNTAPSTMTTIQTRESRFERLGGRYGKCAKSVNEVASYYYDGSYTTDGCLRSCYQDEVEKECDCMDSRYPMPSDALPCELPDRKCVESITARGDVSTWADCECPLPCENSQFDSSYTSVPFVRGRSKCNSYTSKQRVNDSSCLDPHEEVDYAIINVQLPRLIVHVFQETPAWTFNRILGNVGGLGGIVCGINLVTFFEFTHFLLFQLPMTLI
;
A
#
# COMPACT_ATOMS: atom_id res chain seq x y z
N CYS A 1 131.23 -26.55 -5.20
CA CYS A 1 130.73 -26.21 -3.84
C CYS A 1 129.22 -26.41 -3.83
N LEU A 2 128.62 -26.80 -2.70
CA LEU A 2 127.18 -26.64 -2.48
C LEU A 2 126.93 -25.18 -2.08
N CYS A 3 126.00 -24.50 -2.74
CA CYS A 3 125.68 -23.10 -2.45
C CYS A 3 124.71 -22.96 -1.27
N PRO A 4 124.73 -21.81 -0.55
CA PRO A 4 123.67 -21.46 0.40
C PRO A 4 122.31 -21.43 -0.29
N LEU A 5 121.24 -21.71 0.47
CA LEU A 5 119.86 -21.59 -0.02
C LEU A 5 119.63 -20.20 -0.62
N GLY A 6 118.99 -20.14 -1.80
CA GLY A 6 118.75 -18.91 -2.56
C GLY A 6 119.87 -18.49 -3.52
N TYR A 7 120.96 -19.25 -3.66
CA TYR A 7 122.08 -18.89 -4.56
C TYR A 7 122.52 -20.04 -5.49
N LYS A 8 122.93 -19.70 -6.72
CA LYS A 8 123.38 -20.64 -7.77
C LYS A 8 124.70 -20.25 -8.44
N GLY A 9 125.26 -21.19 -9.20
CA GLY A 9 126.49 -21.04 -10.01
C GLY A 9 127.77 -21.56 -9.33
N GLU A 10 128.85 -21.69 -10.10
CA GLU A 10 130.11 -22.33 -9.64
C GLU A 10 130.76 -21.62 -8.43
N LYS A 11 130.52 -20.31 -8.29
CA LYS A 11 130.98 -19.49 -7.16
C LYS A 11 129.86 -19.00 -6.24
N CYS A 12 128.63 -19.51 -6.40
CA CYS A 12 127.46 -19.09 -5.61
C CYS A 12 127.21 -17.57 -5.61
N ALA A 13 127.54 -16.90 -6.72
CA ALA A 13 127.46 -15.44 -6.84
C ALA A 13 126.16 -14.97 -7.52
N ALA A 14 125.37 -15.89 -8.09
CA ALA A 14 124.10 -15.57 -8.72
C ALA A 14 122.96 -15.89 -7.77
N ASP A 15 122.01 -14.96 -7.69
CA ASP A 15 120.75 -15.10 -6.96
C ASP A 15 119.85 -16.12 -7.66
N ILE A 16 119.14 -16.94 -6.90
CA ILE A 16 118.01 -17.71 -7.42
C ILE A 16 116.82 -16.74 -7.51
N ASP A 17 116.10 -16.79 -8.62
CA ASP A 17 114.83 -16.08 -8.74
C ASP A 17 113.75 -17.07 -8.33
N GLU A 18 113.38 -17.07 -7.05
CA GLU A 18 112.41 -18.04 -6.53
C GLU A 18 111.05 -17.86 -7.19
N CYS A 19 110.65 -16.62 -7.52
CA CYS A 19 109.40 -16.32 -8.22
C CYS A 19 109.39 -16.92 -9.64
N ALA A 20 110.46 -16.74 -10.41
CA ALA A 20 110.56 -17.29 -11.77
C ALA A 20 110.68 -18.83 -11.76
N GLU A 21 111.40 -19.40 -10.80
CA GLU A 21 111.55 -20.86 -10.69
C GLU A 21 110.25 -21.56 -10.25
N ALA A 22 109.44 -20.94 -9.39
CA ALA A 22 108.13 -21.45 -9.03
C ALA A 22 107.12 -21.33 -10.19
N ALA A 23 107.10 -20.19 -10.89
CA ALA A 23 106.28 -20.00 -12.08
C ALA A 23 106.61 -21.02 -13.19
N ALA A 24 107.90 -21.32 -13.41
CA ALA A 24 108.33 -22.33 -14.38
C ALA A 24 107.90 -23.76 -14.02
N LYS A 25 107.60 -24.02 -12.74
CA LYS A 25 107.11 -25.32 -12.23
C LYS A 25 105.58 -25.35 -12.03
N GLY A 26 104.88 -24.26 -12.32
CA GLY A 26 103.44 -24.12 -12.07
C GLY A 26 103.08 -24.11 -10.59
N GLN A 27 104.00 -23.68 -9.73
CA GLN A 27 103.80 -23.57 -8.28
C GLN A 27 103.55 -22.10 -7.91
N GLU A 28 102.50 -21.84 -7.13
CA GLU A 28 102.24 -20.52 -6.55
C GLU A 28 102.98 -20.39 -5.22
N LEU A 29 103.85 -19.38 -5.11
CA LEU A 29 104.54 -19.02 -3.87
C LEU A 29 103.76 -18.00 -3.02
N CYS A 30 102.91 -17.22 -3.67
CA CYS A 30 102.03 -16.23 -3.07
C CYS A 30 100.60 -16.59 -3.51
N VAL A 31 99.69 -16.77 -2.55
CA VAL A 31 98.30 -17.13 -2.82
C VAL A 31 97.41 -15.89 -2.85
N ASN A 32 96.09 -16.06 -3.06
CA ASN A 32 95.12 -14.95 -3.10
C ASN A 32 95.50 -13.84 -4.10
N ASN A 33 96.03 -14.23 -5.26
CA ASN A 33 96.42 -13.32 -6.33
C ASN A 33 97.48 -12.26 -5.92
N ALA A 34 98.25 -12.55 -4.86
CA ALA A 34 99.35 -11.69 -4.40
C ALA A 34 100.55 -11.71 -5.38
N THR A 35 101.32 -10.63 -5.38
CA THR A 35 102.44 -10.47 -6.32
C THR A 35 103.74 -10.97 -5.69
N CYS A 36 104.39 -11.96 -6.31
CA CYS A 36 105.69 -12.46 -5.87
C CYS A 36 106.80 -11.49 -6.26
N VAL A 37 107.59 -11.05 -5.29
CA VAL A 37 108.73 -10.16 -5.49
C VAL A 37 110.01 -10.85 -5.03
N ASN A 38 110.89 -11.12 -6.00
CA ASN A 38 112.20 -11.73 -5.74
C ASN A 38 113.13 -10.76 -5.01
N THR A 39 113.81 -11.25 -3.98
CA THR A 39 114.78 -10.49 -3.19
C THR A 39 116.11 -11.23 -3.15
N ARG A 40 117.18 -10.53 -2.77
CA ARG A 40 118.51 -11.16 -2.80
C ARG A 40 118.63 -12.25 -1.72
N GLY A 41 118.60 -13.51 -2.13
CA GLY A 41 118.64 -14.71 -1.31
C GLY A 41 117.30 -15.16 -0.74
N SER A 42 116.16 -14.60 -1.17
CA SER A 42 114.81 -14.99 -0.74
C SER A 42 113.72 -14.34 -1.61
N TYR A 43 112.44 -14.54 -1.30
CA TYR A 43 111.33 -13.80 -1.90
C TYR A 43 110.38 -13.26 -0.82
N HIS A 44 109.53 -12.30 -1.19
CA HIS A 44 108.37 -11.90 -0.39
C HIS A 44 107.16 -11.69 -1.28
N CYS A 45 105.97 -11.74 -0.69
CA CYS A 45 104.71 -11.55 -1.38
C CYS A 45 104.13 -10.17 -1.02
N ASP A 46 103.81 -9.38 -2.04
CA ASP A 46 103.00 -8.18 -1.90
C ASP A 46 101.53 -8.61 -1.88
N CYS A 47 100.97 -8.69 -0.67
CA CYS A 47 99.59 -9.12 -0.44
C CYS A 47 98.57 -8.07 -0.95
N ILE A 48 97.46 -8.56 -1.51
CA ILE A 48 96.31 -7.70 -1.78
C ILE A 48 95.69 -7.26 -0.45
N PHE A 49 95.06 -6.08 -0.45
CA PHE A 49 94.40 -5.54 0.74
C PHE A 49 93.45 -6.58 1.35
N GLY A 50 93.57 -6.82 2.66
CA GLY A 50 92.77 -7.81 3.39
C GLY A 50 93.42 -9.18 3.59
N THR A 51 94.52 -9.49 2.89
CA THR A 51 95.27 -10.74 3.08
C THR A 51 96.60 -10.51 3.78
N PHE A 52 97.00 -11.46 4.62
CA PHE A 52 98.16 -11.36 5.50
C PHE A 52 98.97 -12.68 5.51
N GLY A 53 100.11 -12.65 6.17
CA GLY A 53 101.03 -13.80 6.24
C GLY A 53 102.15 -13.73 5.21
N PHE A 54 103.06 -14.69 5.27
CA PHE A 54 104.28 -14.70 4.43
C PHE A 54 104.00 -14.99 2.95
N ASP A 55 103.00 -15.84 2.69
CA ASP A 55 102.50 -16.21 1.37
C ASP A 55 101.13 -15.58 1.06
N CYS A 56 100.65 -14.67 1.91
CA CYS A 56 99.33 -14.04 1.82
C CYS A 56 98.15 -15.03 1.98
N SER A 57 98.35 -16.17 2.65
CA SER A 57 97.30 -17.18 2.87
C SER A 57 96.23 -16.77 3.87
N ASP A 58 96.55 -15.85 4.78
CA ASP A 58 95.67 -15.51 5.88
C ASP A 58 94.64 -14.48 5.40
N ASN A 59 93.39 -14.90 5.24
CA ASN A 59 92.23 -14.02 5.07
C ASN A 59 91.39 -14.10 6.36
N PRO A 60 91.51 -13.11 7.27
CA PRO A 60 90.66 -13.03 8.44
C PRO A 60 89.19 -12.93 8.01
N ASP A 61 88.29 -13.63 8.70
CA ASP A 61 86.85 -13.59 8.41
C ASP A 61 86.28 -12.20 8.76
N ASP A 62 86.00 -11.40 7.73
CA ASP A 62 85.45 -10.03 7.85
C ASP A 62 84.05 -10.02 8.50
N CYS A 63 83.39 -11.19 8.61
CA CYS A 63 82.06 -11.35 9.21
C CYS A 63 82.10 -11.77 10.69
N GLN A 64 83.23 -12.22 11.23
CA GLN A 64 83.38 -12.48 12.67
C GLN A 64 83.79 -11.21 13.41
N GLY A 65 82.82 -10.61 14.11
CA GLY A 65 82.88 -9.24 14.62
C GLY A 65 84.19 -8.78 15.27
N ASN A 66 84.55 -7.53 14.99
CA ASN A 66 85.65 -6.76 15.58
C ASN A 66 86.97 -7.53 15.71
N ALA A 67 87.33 -8.33 14.71
CA ALA A 67 88.66 -8.90 14.62
C ALA A 67 89.69 -7.76 14.46
N THR A 68 90.76 -7.79 15.25
CA THR A 68 91.89 -6.85 15.10
C THR A 68 93.11 -7.63 14.66
N VAL A 69 93.56 -7.42 13.43
CA VAL A 69 94.75 -8.06 12.86
C VAL A 69 95.76 -6.97 12.52
N ASP A 70 96.98 -7.08 13.04
CA ASP A 70 98.06 -6.09 12.89
C ASP A 70 97.66 -4.63 13.21
N GLY A 71 96.74 -4.44 14.17
CA GLY A 71 96.30 -3.13 14.65
C GLY A 71 95.18 -2.49 13.81
N VAL A 72 94.66 -3.17 12.80
CA VAL A 72 93.51 -2.75 11.99
C VAL A 72 92.25 -3.47 12.49
N LEU A 73 91.19 -2.71 12.79
CA LEU A 73 89.89 -3.21 13.26
C LEU A 73 88.97 -3.47 12.07
N TYR A 74 88.37 -4.66 12.02
CA TYR A 74 87.35 -5.04 11.02
C TYR A 74 85.99 -5.20 11.72
N PRO A 75 85.13 -4.15 11.71
CA PRO A 75 83.79 -4.23 12.30
C PRO A 75 82.80 -4.92 11.36
N ASN A 76 82.00 -5.85 11.90
CA ASN A 76 80.86 -6.41 11.16
C ASN A 76 79.64 -5.50 11.36
N GLU A 77 79.33 -4.66 10.37
CA GLU A 77 78.17 -3.75 10.42
C GLU A 77 76.90 -4.33 9.77
N CYS A 78 76.92 -5.58 9.27
CA CYS A 78 75.75 -6.19 8.60
C CYS A 78 74.53 -6.41 9.51
N ILE A 79 74.67 -6.32 10.84
CA ILE A 79 73.65 -6.73 11.83
C ILE A 79 72.91 -5.49 12.42
N ALA A 80 72.98 -4.33 11.79
CA ALA A 80 72.61 -3.08 12.47
C ALA A 80 71.09 -2.86 12.67
N ARG A 81 70.21 -3.53 11.90
CA ARG A 81 68.75 -3.53 12.13
C ARG A 81 68.03 -4.81 11.71
N ASP A 82 68.45 -5.41 10.61
CA ASP A 82 67.96 -6.72 10.17
C ASP A 82 68.59 -7.86 10.98
N GLN A 83 67.76 -8.68 11.62
CA GLN A 83 68.22 -9.86 12.37
C GLN A 83 68.50 -11.07 11.47
N ASP A 84 67.99 -11.07 10.23
CA ASP A 84 68.13 -12.15 9.26
C ASP A 84 69.24 -11.88 8.22
N ALA A 85 69.96 -10.76 8.35
CA ALA A 85 71.04 -10.39 7.44
C ALA A 85 72.18 -11.41 7.48
N LYS A 86 72.62 -11.82 6.28
CA LYS A 86 73.75 -12.75 6.10
C LYS A 86 74.97 -12.00 5.60
N CYS A 87 76.06 -12.07 6.36
CA CYS A 87 77.34 -11.52 5.96
C CYS A 87 78.12 -12.54 5.14
N PHE A 88 78.68 -12.11 4.01
CA PHE A 88 79.58 -12.88 3.18
C PHE A 88 80.98 -12.27 3.23
N ASP A 89 81.96 -13.10 3.62
CA ASP A 89 83.38 -12.76 3.74
C ASP A 89 84.00 -12.46 2.37
N GLY A 90 84.96 -11.55 2.35
CA GLY A 90 85.70 -11.13 1.16
C GLY A 90 87.16 -10.85 1.49
N PHE A 91 87.86 -10.13 0.63
CA PHE A 91 89.26 -9.76 0.86
C PHE A 91 89.32 -8.33 1.41
N GLY A 92 89.31 -8.19 2.73
CA GLY A 92 89.31 -6.89 3.42
C GLY A 92 88.03 -6.09 3.22
N THR A 93 86.95 -6.78 2.90
CA THR A 93 85.61 -6.24 2.64
C THR A 93 84.59 -7.36 2.81
N TYR A 94 83.39 -7.03 3.26
CA TYR A 94 82.27 -7.96 3.34
C TYR A 94 81.13 -7.52 2.42
N THR A 95 80.19 -8.43 2.13
CA THR A 95 78.92 -8.09 1.49
C THR A 95 77.77 -8.56 2.39
N CYS A 96 76.83 -7.66 2.70
CA CYS A 96 75.61 -8.02 3.41
C CYS A 96 74.52 -8.42 2.43
N GLN A 97 73.90 -9.57 2.65
CA GLN A 97 72.63 -9.94 2.02
C GLN A 97 71.52 -9.70 3.02
N CYS A 98 70.68 -8.70 2.73
CA CYS A 98 69.53 -8.37 3.55
C CYS A 98 68.39 -9.38 3.40
N GLY A 99 67.62 -9.54 4.46
CA GLY A 99 66.35 -10.24 4.47
C GLY A 99 65.28 -9.52 3.65
N GLN A 100 64.09 -10.12 3.58
CA GLN A 100 63.03 -9.69 2.67
C GLN A 100 62.54 -8.24 2.91
N TRP A 101 62.68 -7.72 4.13
CA TRP A 101 62.08 -6.45 4.57
C TRP A 101 63.10 -5.33 4.82
N TRP A 102 64.37 -5.57 4.49
CA TRP A 102 65.45 -4.61 4.69
C TRP A 102 66.28 -4.48 3.42
N THR A 103 66.84 -3.29 3.21
CA THR A 103 67.67 -2.94 2.06
C THR A 103 68.83 -2.03 2.49
N GLY A 104 69.66 -1.65 1.52
CA GLY A 104 70.87 -0.86 1.72
C GLY A 104 72.12 -1.72 2.01
N GLU A 105 73.29 -1.09 1.91
CA GLU A 105 74.61 -1.74 1.99
C GLU A 105 74.85 -2.49 3.31
N HIS A 106 74.21 -2.04 4.39
CA HIS A 106 74.32 -2.62 5.73
C HIS A 106 72.95 -3.08 6.28
N CYS A 107 71.96 -3.29 5.42
CA CYS A 107 70.61 -3.73 5.79
C CYS A 107 69.96 -2.84 6.87
N MET A 108 70.16 -1.53 6.74
CA MET A 108 69.69 -0.51 7.68
C MET A 108 68.44 0.22 7.19
N GLU A 109 68.13 0.11 5.90
CA GLU A 109 67.00 0.78 5.29
C GLU A 109 65.81 -0.16 5.29
N ASP A 110 64.69 0.32 5.80
CA ASP A 110 63.43 -0.40 5.79
C ASP A 110 62.85 -0.43 4.38
N VAL A 111 62.34 -1.59 3.94
CA VAL A 111 61.63 -1.68 2.66
C VAL A 111 60.21 -1.17 2.88
N ASP A 112 59.79 -0.13 2.15
CA ASP A 112 58.42 0.35 2.23
C ASP A 112 57.47 -0.53 1.41
N GLU A 113 56.83 -1.51 2.06
CA GLU A 113 55.89 -2.43 1.40
C GLU A 113 54.62 -1.71 0.93
N CYS A 114 54.30 -0.53 1.48
CA CYS A 114 53.18 0.29 1.04
C CYS A 114 53.42 0.95 -0.33
N SER A 115 54.68 0.98 -0.79
CA SER A 115 55.07 1.49 -2.10
C SER A 115 55.12 0.41 -3.19
N PHE A 116 54.70 -0.83 -2.88
CA PHE A 116 54.65 -1.91 -3.88
C PHE A 116 53.54 -1.71 -4.91
N ASP A 117 53.80 -2.21 -6.14
CA ASP A 117 52.83 -2.24 -7.23
C ASP A 117 52.72 -3.70 -7.75
N PRO A 118 51.56 -4.38 -7.55
CA PRO A 118 50.32 -3.86 -6.96
C PRO A 118 50.42 -3.57 -5.45
N PRO A 119 49.56 -2.68 -4.90
CA PRO A 119 49.57 -2.32 -3.48
C PRO A 119 49.23 -3.52 -2.60
N ILE A 120 49.92 -3.63 -1.46
CA ILE A 120 49.80 -4.80 -0.57
C ILE A 120 48.48 -4.87 0.21
N CYS A 121 47.87 -3.73 0.49
CA CYS A 121 46.54 -3.67 1.11
C CYS A 121 45.46 -3.61 0.02
N GLU A 122 44.62 -4.65 -0.03
CA GLU A 122 43.51 -4.78 -0.97
C GLU A 122 42.25 -4.05 -0.46
N ASN A 123 41.19 -4.04 -1.28
CA ASN A 123 39.85 -3.53 -0.95
C ASN A 123 39.85 -2.16 -0.24
N PHE A 124 40.66 -1.22 -0.75
CA PHE A 124 40.81 0.14 -0.23
C PHE A 124 41.33 0.23 1.22
N GLY A 125 42.03 -0.80 1.69
CA GLY A 125 42.74 -0.79 2.97
C GLY A 125 43.83 0.30 3.00
N THR A 126 43.99 0.95 4.15
CA THR A 126 45.07 1.93 4.33
C THR A 126 46.34 1.20 4.79
N CYS A 127 47.40 1.26 3.97
CA CYS A 127 48.69 0.67 4.32
C CYS A 127 49.48 1.58 5.27
N ILE A 128 50.05 0.99 6.31
CA ILE A 128 50.97 1.64 7.24
C ILE A 128 52.28 0.86 7.22
N ASN A 129 53.34 1.47 6.70
CA ASN A 129 54.69 0.90 6.74
C ASN A 129 55.23 0.93 8.17
N LEU A 130 55.84 -0.17 8.61
CA LEU A 130 56.43 -0.33 9.93
C LEU A 130 57.87 -0.87 9.77
N PRO A 131 58.82 -0.55 10.66
CA PRO A 131 60.16 -1.10 10.54
C PRO A 131 60.18 -2.64 10.52
N GLY A 132 60.57 -3.24 9.40
CA GLY A 132 60.62 -4.68 9.14
C GLY A 132 59.26 -5.36 8.95
N SER A 133 58.17 -4.62 8.70
CA SER A 133 56.83 -5.16 8.49
C SER A 133 55.83 -4.12 7.97
N TYR A 134 54.59 -4.51 7.71
CA TYR A 134 53.53 -3.56 7.38
C TYR A 134 52.25 -3.90 8.13
N LYS A 135 51.32 -2.96 8.16
CA LYS A 135 49.97 -3.18 8.67
C LYS A 135 48.93 -2.57 7.74
N CYS A 136 48.00 -3.39 7.29
CA CYS A 136 46.80 -2.90 6.60
C CYS A 136 45.72 -2.54 7.63
N VAL A 137 45.16 -1.34 7.52
CA VAL A 137 43.96 -0.92 8.25
C VAL A 137 42.78 -1.05 7.31
N CYS A 138 41.99 -2.10 7.52
CA CYS A 138 40.83 -2.39 6.69
C CYS A 138 39.71 -1.39 6.92
N ILE A 139 39.03 -1.03 5.84
CA ILE A 139 37.77 -0.29 5.94
C ILE A 139 36.76 -1.17 6.69
N LYS A 140 35.83 -0.53 7.42
CA LYS A 140 34.78 -1.26 8.13
C LYS A 140 34.05 -2.15 7.13
N GLY A 141 33.94 -3.45 7.40
CA GLY A 141 33.27 -4.44 6.54
C GLY A 141 34.21 -5.27 5.66
N THR A 142 35.52 -4.99 5.62
CA THR A 142 36.52 -5.91 5.04
C THR A 142 37.41 -6.50 6.13
N GLU A 143 37.93 -7.70 5.88
CA GLU A 143 38.70 -8.50 6.84
C GLU A 143 39.92 -9.15 6.16
N GLY A 144 40.79 -9.78 6.95
CA GLY A 144 42.06 -10.35 6.48
C GLY A 144 43.26 -9.48 6.88
N ASP A 145 44.46 -10.06 6.80
CA ASP A 145 45.70 -9.37 7.18
C ASP A 145 46.05 -8.25 6.18
N ASN A 146 45.64 -8.42 4.93
CA ASN A 146 45.81 -7.49 3.82
C ASN A 146 44.48 -6.89 3.34
N CYS A 147 43.41 -7.05 4.12
CA CYS A 147 42.05 -6.66 3.77
C CYS A 147 41.50 -7.35 2.53
N GLU A 148 42.01 -8.55 2.22
CA GLU A 148 41.69 -9.34 1.03
C GLU A 148 40.29 -9.95 1.07
N ILE A 149 39.65 -10.00 2.24
CA ILE A 149 38.33 -10.58 2.43
C ILE A 149 37.28 -9.47 2.41
N ASN A 150 36.38 -9.48 1.43
CA ASN A 150 35.10 -8.75 1.45
C ASN A 150 33.96 -9.75 1.71
N PRO A 151 33.49 -9.91 2.96
CA PRO A 151 32.31 -10.70 3.25
C PRO A 151 31.12 -10.22 2.44
N ASN A 152 30.35 -11.16 1.87
CA ASN A 152 29.20 -10.81 1.05
C ASN A 152 28.07 -10.28 1.94
N ASP A 153 27.80 -8.98 1.85
CA ASP A 153 26.80 -8.28 2.65
C ASP A 153 25.37 -8.74 2.32
N CYS A 154 25.17 -9.42 1.18
CA CYS A 154 23.89 -10.04 0.81
C CYS A 154 23.58 -11.32 1.62
N LEU A 155 24.53 -11.87 2.41
CA LEU A 155 24.41 -13.20 3.02
C LEU A 155 24.51 -13.22 4.57
N ASN A 156 24.32 -12.07 5.24
CA ASN A 156 24.55 -11.98 6.68
C ASN A 156 23.51 -12.74 7.56
N GLY A 157 23.78 -14.03 7.81
CA GLY A 157 23.81 -14.56 9.18
C GLY A 157 22.49 -14.82 9.89
N THR A 158 21.47 -15.38 9.23
CA THR A 158 20.55 -16.43 9.73
C THR A 158 19.26 -16.43 8.91
N LYS A 159 19.07 -17.52 8.14
CA LYS A 159 18.04 -17.78 7.11
C LYS A 159 18.39 -17.25 5.72
N GLU A 160 18.18 -18.14 4.77
CA GLU A 160 18.34 -17.92 3.35
C GLU A 160 17.39 -16.80 2.89
N ILE A 161 17.92 -15.83 2.13
CA ILE A 161 17.17 -14.77 1.40
C ILE A 161 16.70 -13.62 2.33
N GLU A 162 16.56 -12.38 1.81
CA GLU A 162 15.82 -11.22 2.40
C GLU A 162 16.59 -9.93 2.79
N ALA A 163 17.70 -9.59 2.14
CA ALA A 163 18.09 -8.16 2.09
C ALA A 163 17.25 -7.39 1.04
N CYS A 164 16.94 -8.04 -0.08
CA CYS A 164 16.25 -7.44 -1.24
C CYS A 164 14.94 -8.17 -1.63
N ASN A 165 14.62 -9.30 -0.99
CA ASN A 165 13.58 -10.25 -1.45
C ASN A 165 12.47 -10.43 -0.41
N SER A 166 12.09 -9.37 0.30
CA SER A 166 10.96 -9.44 1.26
C SER A 166 9.61 -9.62 0.53
N MET A 167 9.51 -9.16 -0.72
CA MET A 167 8.30 -9.26 -1.56
C MET A 167 8.55 -9.54 -3.04
N ASP A 168 9.69 -9.09 -3.60
CA ASP A 168 10.05 -9.29 -5.00
C ASP A 168 10.78 -10.64 -5.22
N PRO A 169 10.20 -11.60 -5.96
CA PRO A 169 10.87 -12.86 -6.29
C PRO A 169 12.02 -12.70 -7.31
N ASP A 170 12.02 -11.62 -8.09
CA ASP A 170 13.00 -11.35 -9.14
C ASP A 170 14.12 -10.38 -8.68
N ALA A 171 14.09 -9.94 -7.42
CA ALA A 171 15.08 -9.03 -6.90
C ALA A 171 16.47 -9.69 -6.80
N THR A 172 17.48 -8.92 -7.20
CA THR A 172 18.89 -9.34 -7.17
C THR A 172 19.70 -8.43 -6.27
N CYS A 173 20.42 -9.01 -5.31
CA CYS A 173 21.32 -8.27 -4.42
C CYS A 173 22.70 -8.13 -5.07
N LYS A 174 23.22 -6.91 -5.10
CA LYS A 174 24.60 -6.61 -5.49
C LYS A 174 25.40 -6.22 -4.26
N ASP A 175 26.42 -7.03 -3.99
CA ASP A 175 27.37 -6.83 -2.91
C ASP A 175 28.21 -5.56 -3.14
N GLY A 176 28.63 -4.94 -2.04
CA GLY A 176 29.46 -3.74 -2.02
C GLY A 176 30.49 -3.81 -0.90
N TYR A 177 31.08 -2.67 -0.55
CA TYR A 177 31.99 -2.59 0.59
C TYR A 177 31.18 -2.16 1.81
N ALA A 178 30.90 -3.09 2.73
CA ALA A 178 30.11 -2.85 3.94
C ALA A 178 28.70 -2.28 3.69
N SER A 179 28.17 -2.55 2.51
CA SER A 179 26.90 -2.09 2.01
C SER A 179 26.47 -2.97 0.85
N PHE A 180 25.17 -3.10 0.64
CA PHE A 180 24.61 -3.81 -0.51
C PHE A 180 23.63 -2.90 -1.24
N SER A 181 23.36 -3.21 -2.51
CA SER A 181 22.33 -2.54 -3.30
C SER A 181 21.40 -3.56 -3.95
N CYS A 182 20.09 -3.28 -3.92
CA CYS A 182 19.09 -4.14 -4.53
C CYS A 182 18.75 -3.65 -5.94
N VAL A 183 18.70 -4.57 -6.90
CA VAL A 183 18.15 -4.33 -8.23
C VAL A 183 16.81 -5.05 -8.29
N CYS A 184 15.73 -4.26 -8.28
CA CYS A 184 14.36 -4.77 -8.31
C CYS A 184 13.93 -5.20 -9.71
N GLY A 185 13.02 -6.17 -9.76
CA GLY A 185 12.29 -6.52 -10.97
C GLY A 185 11.37 -5.39 -11.45
N PRO A 186 10.77 -5.51 -12.65
CA PRO A 186 9.95 -4.45 -13.25
C PRO A 186 8.68 -4.11 -12.45
N GLY A 187 8.31 -4.93 -11.47
CA GLY A 187 7.13 -4.76 -10.63
C GLY A 187 7.38 -4.12 -9.27
N TYR A 188 8.62 -3.87 -8.85
CA TYR A 188 8.94 -3.42 -7.48
C TYR A 188 9.93 -2.25 -7.47
N THR A 189 9.97 -1.51 -6.36
CA THR A 189 10.81 -0.31 -6.16
C THR A 189 11.22 -0.14 -4.70
N LEU A 190 11.85 1.00 -4.38
CA LEU A 190 12.52 1.34 -3.11
C LEU A 190 13.83 0.57 -2.88
N GLN A 191 14.51 0.91 -1.78
CA GLN A 191 15.84 0.42 -1.43
C GLN A 191 15.88 -1.11 -1.24
N PHE A 192 14.77 -1.71 -0.79
CA PHE A 192 14.68 -3.15 -0.46
C PHE A 192 13.73 -3.93 -1.36
N CYS A 193 13.27 -3.35 -2.48
CA CYS A 193 12.31 -3.97 -3.40
C CYS A 193 11.03 -4.48 -2.71
N ASP A 194 10.55 -3.72 -1.73
CA ASP A 194 9.46 -4.08 -0.83
C ASP A 194 8.13 -3.37 -1.17
N LEU A 195 8.12 -2.52 -2.20
CA LEU A 195 6.93 -1.82 -2.67
C LEU A 195 6.65 -2.11 -4.14
N GLU A 196 5.43 -2.51 -4.45
CA GLU A 196 4.96 -2.71 -5.83
C GLU A 196 4.89 -1.38 -6.59
N MET A 197 5.37 -1.36 -7.83
CA MET A 197 5.38 -0.18 -8.72
C MET A 197 3.98 0.40 -8.95
N ILE A 198 2.94 -0.44 -8.98
CA ILE A 198 1.54 0.01 -9.13
C ILE A 198 1.13 0.87 -7.94
N ILE A 199 1.46 0.44 -6.72
CA ILE A 199 1.15 1.16 -5.48
C ILE A 199 1.96 2.46 -5.42
N TYR A 200 3.26 2.40 -5.72
CA TYR A 200 4.13 3.58 -5.76
C TYR A 200 3.58 4.67 -6.69
N ASN A 201 3.17 4.31 -7.91
CA ASN A 201 2.61 5.27 -8.86
C ASN A 201 1.32 5.94 -8.34
N VAL A 202 0.47 5.18 -7.65
CA VAL A 202 -0.75 5.73 -7.04
C VAL A 202 -0.43 6.68 -5.90
N LEU A 203 0.53 6.35 -5.03
CA LEU A 203 0.96 7.21 -3.94
C LEU A 203 1.53 8.55 -4.44
N GLN A 204 2.29 8.52 -5.54
CA GLN A 204 2.82 9.74 -6.18
C GLN A 204 1.71 10.64 -6.74
N LEU A 205 0.60 10.07 -7.22
CA LEU A 205 -0.56 10.84 -7.70
C LEU A 205 -1.38 11.47 -6.57
N ILE A 206 -1.42 10.83 -5.40
CA ILE A 206 -2.20 11.29 -4.24
C ILE A 206 -1.42 12.33 -3.39
N GLY A 207 -0.12 12.52 -3.64
CA GLY A 207 0.68 13.56 -2.97
C GLY A 207 1.00 13.24 -1.51
N GLY A 208 1.18 11.95 -1.18
CA GLY A 208 1.44 11.49 0.18
C GLY A 208 2.68 12.14 0.80
N THR A 209 2.49 12.90 1.89
CA THR A 209 3.56 13.54 2.68
C THR A 209 3.31 13.40 4.19
N GLY A 210 2.82 12.24 4.66
CA GLY A 210 2.40 12.08 6.05
C GLY A 210 2.38 10.65 6.62
N SER A 211 2.27 10.59 7.95
CA SER A 211 2.44 9.44 8.86
C SER A 211 1.53 8.21 8.65
N ASN A 212 0.59 8.24 7.69
CA ASN A 212 -0.42 7.19 7.49
C ASN A 212 -0.15 6.33 6.23
N GLU A 213 1.04 6.43 5.65
CA GLU A 213 1.43 5.76 4.40
C GLU A 213 1.39 4.23 4.51
N ALA A 214 1.71 3.68 5.68
CA ALA A 214 1.67 2.23 5.91
C ALA A 214 0.26 1.63 5.81
N GLU A 215 -0.76 2.33 6.31
CA GLU A 215 -2.16 1.90 6.22
C GLU A 215 -2.70 2.02 4.81
N LEU A 216 -2.34 3.11 4.11
CA LEU A 216 -2.68 3.32 2.71
C LEU A 216 -2.07 2.25 1.80
N ILE A 217 -0.80 1.89 2.01
CA ILE A 217 -0.13 0.80 1.29
C ILE A 217 -0.84 -0.54 1.55
N ALA A 218 -1.18 -0.85 2.81
CA ALA A 218 -1.90 -2.07 3.14
C ALA A 218 -3.26 -2.14 2.42
N MET A 219 -4.01 -1.04 2.40
CA MET A 219 -5.29 -0.95 1.69
C MET A 219 -5.12 -1.12 0.17
N LEU A 220 -4.10 -0.52 -0.43
CA LEU A 220 -3.81 -0.65 -1.86
C LEU A 220 -3.42 -2.10 -2.23
N ARG A 221 -2.69 -2.82 -1.36
CA ARG A 221 -2.41 -4.25 -1.54
C ARG A 221 -3.68 -5.10 -1.48
N ASP A 222 -4.55 -4.83 -0.50
CA ASP A 222 -5.83 -5.54 -0.37
C ASP A 222 -6.71 -5.34 -1.60
N LEU A 223 -6.74 -4.13 -2.17
CA LEU A 223 -7.45 -3.79 -3.40
C LEU A 223 -6.94 -4.54 -4.63
N ILE A 224 -5.61 -4.67 -4.78
CA ILE A 224 -5.00 -5.43 -5.87
C ILE A 224 -5.37 -6.91 -5.76
N LYS A 225 -5.37 -7.45 -4.54
CA LYS A 225 -5.69 -8.85 -4.27
C LYS A 225 -7.18 -9.16 -4.37
N TYR A 226 -8.04 -8.23 -3.95
CA TYR A 226 -9.49 -8.37 -3.91
C TYR A 226 -10.17 -7.16 -4.58
N PRO A 227 -10.26 -7.12 -5.91
CA PRO A 227 -10.87 -6.00 -6.63
C PRO A 227 -12.34 -5.76 -6.26
N SER A 228 -13.03 -6.76 -5.69
CA SER A 228 -14.39 -6.62 -5.17
C SER A 228 -14.51 -5.62 -4.02
N MET A 229 -13.43 -5.40 -3.24
CA MET A 229 -13.42 -4.41 -2.15
C MET A 229 -13.61 -2.97 -2.64
N MET A 230 -13.34 -2.70 -3.92
CA MET A 230 -13.65 -1.39 -4.52
C MET A 230 -15.13 -1.02 -4.40
N LYS A 231 -16.03 -2.00 -4.35
CA LYS A 231 -17.48 -1.75 -4.19
C LYS A 231 -17.81 -1.08 -2.85
N ASP A 232 -17.02 -1.34 -1.82
CA ASP A 232 -17.23 -0.79 -0.48
C ASP A 232 -16.37 0.45 -0.23
N LEU A 233 -15.13 0.45 -0.75
CA LEU A 233 -14.20 1.56 -0.57
C LEU A 233 -14.57 2.81 -1.37
N VAL A 234 -15.06 2.65 -2.60
CA VAL A 234 -15.41 3.80 -3.45
C VAL A 234 -16.53 4.64 -2.83
N PRO A 235 -17.66 4.07 -2.37
CA PRO A 235 -18.69 4.83 -1.66
C PRO A 235 -18.15 5.53 -0.40
N PHE A 236 -17.24 4.87 0.35
CA PHE A 236 -16.63 5.49 1.53
C PHE A 236 -15.78 6.72 1.15
N MET A 237 -14.92 6.61 0.13
CA MET A 237 -14.12 7.74 -0.35
C MET A 237 -14.96 8.86 -0.97
N ILE A 238 -16.03 8.52 -1.68
CA ILE A 238 -16.97 9.49 -2.24
C ILE A 238 -17.72 10.19 -1.09
N GLY A 239 -18.09 9.47 -0.03
CA GLY A 239 -18.75 10.02 1.16
C GLY A 239 -17.96 11.11 1.86
N LEU A 240 -16.61 11.04 1.83
CA LEU A 240 -15.72 12.08 2.36
C LEU A 240 -15.77 13.41 1.58
N GLN A 241 -16.29 13.39 0.35
CA GLN A 241 -16.42 14.60 -0.46
C GLN A 241 -17.66 15.41 -0.08
N SER A 242 -17.56 16.74 -0.21
CA SER A 242 -18.70 17.63 -0.03
C SER A 242 -19.84 17.28 -1.00
N ILE A 243 -21.09 17.53 -0.59
CA ILE A 243 -22.26 17.25 -1.43
C ILE A 243 -22.21 17.97 -2.79
N GLU A 244 -21.62 19.16 -2.84
CA GLU A 244 -21.41 19.91 -4.09
C GLU A 244 -20.43 19.21 -5.03
N ASN A 245 -19.29 18.73 -4.51
CA ASN A 245 -18.32 17.99 -5.30
C ASN A 245 -18.92 16.67 -5.81
N ARG A 246 -19.62 15.93 -4.94
CA ARG A 246 -20.31 14.69 -5.33
C ARG A 246 -21.32 14.91 -6.44
N THR A 247 -22.13 15.97 -6.33
CA THR A 247 -23.14 16.32 -7.35
C THR A 247 -22.49 16.65 -8.69
N ARG A 248 -21.36 17.37 -8.69
CA ARG A 248 -20.62 17.75 -9.90
C ARG A 248 -19.86 16.60 -10.57
N MET A 249 -19.50 15.56 -9.82
CA MET A 249 -18.81 14.36 -10.36
C MET A 249 -19.79 13.34 -10.96
N SER A 250 -21.09 13.46 -10.67
CA SER A 250 -22.12 12.52 -11.11
C SER A 250 -22.92 13.07 -12.30
N TRP A 251 -23.85 12.27 -12.81
CA TRP A 251 -24.61 12.53 -14.05
C TRP A 251 -25.49 13.78 -13.93
N GLU A 252 -25.57 14.58 -14.99
CA GLU A 252 -26.56 15.64 -15.11
C GLU A 252 -27.89 15.13 -15.70
N VAL A 253 -28.97 15.87 -15.47
CA VAL A 253 -30.32 15.47 -15.92
C VAL A 253 -30.43 15.35 -17.44
N GLU A 254 -29.71 16.20 -18.18
CA GLU A 254 -29.73 16.22 -19.66
C GLU A 254 -28.87 15.11 -20.28
N ASP A 255 -27.88 14.64 -19.52
CA ASP A 255 -27.08 13.49 -19.91
C ASP A 255 -27.92 12.22 -19.79
N MET A 256 -28.61 12.08 -18.66
CA MET A 256 -29.40 10.89 -18.34
C MET A 256 -30.72 10.81 -19.13
N PHE A 257 -31.47 11.91 -19.29
CA PHE A 257 -32.80 11.86 -19.93
C PHE A 257 -32.78 12.40 -21.36
N LEU A 258 -33.30 11.62 -22.31
CA LEU A 258 -33.64 12.11 -23.65
C LEU A 258 -34.91 12.94 -23.63
N TRP A 259 -35.92 12.44 -22.93
CA TRP A 259 -37.18 13.12 -22.69
C TRP A 259 -37.93 12.42 -21.56
N VAL A 260 -38.79 13.19 -20.90
CA VAL A 260 -39.78 12.67 -19.95
C VAL A 260 -41.13 13.25 -20.34
N ALA A 261 -42.17 12.42 -20.24
CA ALA A 261 -43.53 12.80 -20.51
C ALA A 261 -44.45 12.24 -19.43
N TYR A 262 -45.45 13.02 -19.06
CA TYR A 262 -46.51 12.60 -18.15
C TYR A 262 -47.86 12.80 -18.82
N GLU A 263 -48.65 11.72 -18.93
CA GLU A 263 -49.93 11.71 -19.66
C GLU A 263 -49.82 12.36 -21.06
N GLU A 264 -48.85 11.87 -21.84
CA GLU A 264 -48.53 12.31 -23.21
C GLU A 264 -48.05 13.77 -23.34
N ARG A 265 -47.86 14.50 -22.24
CA ARG A 265 -47.27 15.84 -22.24
C ARG A 265 -45.81 15.79 -21.85
N THR A 266 -44.95 16.36 -22.69
CA THR A 266 -43.52 16.49 -22.39
C THR A 266 -43.30 17.37 -21.17
N LEU A 267 -42.47 16.89 -20.25
CA LEU A 267 -42.03 17.61 -19.06
C LEU A 267 -40.75 18.40 -19.34
N ASP A 268 -40.54 19.46 -18.57
CA ASP A 268 -39.29 20.19 -18.49
C ASP A 268 -38.36 19.49 -17.50
N LEU A 269 -37.24 18.96 -18.00
CA LEU A 269 -36.32 18.14 -17.21
C LEU A 269 -35.76 18.88 -15.99
N ARG A 270 -35.47 20.19 -16.07
CA ARG A 270 -34.86 20.94 -14.96
C ARG A 270 -35.89 21.42 -13.94
N ALA A 271 -37.12 21.65 -14.37
CA ALA A 271 -38.17 22.22 -13.52
C ALA A 271 -39.12 21.17 -12.93
N ASP A 272 -39.31 20.03 -13.62
CA ASP A 272 -40.25 18.99 -13.19
C ASP A 272 -39.58 17.84 -12.44
N LEU A 273 -38.26 17.67 -12.58
CA LEU A 273 -37.47 16.67 -11.85
C LEU A 273 -36.60 17.35 -10.80
N VAL A 274 -36.60 16.82 -9.58
CA VAL A 274 -35.69 17.26 -8.52
C VAL A 274 -34.48 16.33 -8.50
N ALA A 275 -33.30 16.93 -8.67
CA ALA A 275 -32.03 16.24 -8.51
C ALA A 275 -31.59 16.24 -7.05
N TRP A 276 -31.12 15.10 -6.56
CA TRP A 276 -30.51 14.94 -5.24
C TRP A 276 -29.40 13.90 -5.34
N ASN A 277 -28.43 13.95 -4.42
CA ASN A 277 -27.25 13.11 -4.47
C ASN A 277 -27.26 12.12 -3.28
N ASP A 278 -27.21 10.83 -3.60
CA ASP A 278 -26.93 9.75 -2.67
C ASP A 278 -25.48 9.30 -2.80
N VAL A 279 -24.84 8.92 -1.69
CA VAL A 279 -23.42 8.52 -1.71
C VAL A 279 -23.20 7.23 -2.53
N VAL A 280 -24.16 6.31 -2.51
CA VAL A 280 -24.07 5.00 -3.16
C VAL A 280 -24.65 5.04 -4.57
N LEU A 281 -25.78 5.72 -4.77
CA LEU A 281 -26.46 5.78 -6.07
C LEU A 281 -25.98 6.94 -6.97
N GLY A 282 -25.33 7.95 -6.41
CA GLY A 282 -24.97 9.18 -7.12
C GLY A 282 -26.17 10.11 -7.30
N ASN A 283 -26.18 10.89 -8.39
CA ASN A 283 -27.29 11.78 -8.70
C ASN A 283 -28.55 10.99 -9.08
N CYS A 284 -29.59 11.15 -8.28
CA CYS A 284 -30.93 10.61 -8.50
C CYS A 284 -31.88 11.74 -8.90
N PHE A 285 -32.87 11.42 -9.74
CA PHE A 285 -33.85 12.38 -10.25
C PHE A 285 -35.25 11.90 -9.94
N THR A 286 -35.99 12.69 -9.17
CA THR A 286 -37.33 12.32 -8.70
C THR A 286 -38.39 13.22 -9.30
N PHE A 287 -39.38 12.60 -9.94
CA PHE A 287 -40.62 13.25 -10.40
C PHE A 287 -41.62 13.35 -9.24
N ASN A 288 -42.38 14.45 -9.14
CA ASN A 288 -43.32 14.72 -8.02
C ASN A 288 -42.67 14.68 -6.62
N HIS A 289 -41.43 15.17 -6.51
CA HIS A 289 -40.70 15.22 -5.24
C HIS A 289 -41.26 16.29 -4.26
N LEU A 290 -41.14 16.07 -2.94
CA LEU A 290 -41.60 16.99 -1.89
C LEU A 290 -41.15 18.45 -2.08
N ASN A 291 -39.88 18.64 -2.44
CA ASN A 291 -39.29 19.97 -2.61
C ASN A 291 -39.83 20.75 -3.83
N ASN A 292 -40.56 20.10 -4.74
CA ASN A 292 -41.18 20.77 -5.88
C ASN A 292 -42.63 21.14 -5.58
N THR A 293 -42.83 22.25 -4.86
CA THR A 293 -44.16 22.70 -4.44
C THR A 293 -44.95 23.42 -5.53
N GLU A 294 -44.30 23.89 -6.59
CA GLU A 294 -44.95 24.65 -7.67
C GLU A 294 -45.56 23.75 -8.75
N ARG A 295 -44.97 22.57 -8.98
CA ARG A 295 -45.36 21.66 -10.07
C ARG A 295 -45.70 20.27 -9.56
N TRP A 296 -46.96 20.14 -9.12
CA TRP A 296 -47.52 18.89 -8.62
C TRP A 296 -48.45 18.23 -9.64
N TYR A 297 -48.14 17.00 -10.05
CA TYR A 297 -48.89 16.27 -11.06
C TYR A 297 -49.77 15.18 -10.43
N GLN A 298 -51.07 15.21 -10.73
CA GLN A 298 -52.03 14.18 -10.33
C GLN A 298 -52.44 13.35 -11.54
N ALA A 299 -52.65 12.05 -11.30
CA ALA A 299 -53.10 11.12 -12.34
C ALA A 299 -54.57 11.35 -12.66
N ARG A 300 -54.87 11.61 -13.94
CA ARG A 300 -56.21 11.82 -14.48
C ARG A 300 -56.68 10.63 -15.32
N ALA A 301 -55.76 9.91 -15.94
CA ALA A 301 -56.04 8.72 -16.72
C ALA A 301 -55.37 7.47 -16.14
N SER A 302 -56.04 6.32 -16.26
CA SER A 302 -55.44 4.99 -16.03
C SER A 302 -55.09 4.30 -17.34
N GLY A 303 -54.17 3.34 -17.29
CA GLY A 303 -53.75 2.55 -18.44
C GLY A 303 -52.55 3.16 -19.16
N ALA A 304 -52.34 2.78 -20.42
CA ALA A 304 -51.13 3.11 -21.16
C ALA A 304 -50.99 4.59 -21.57
N GLU A 305 -52.12 5.31 -21.66
CA GLU A 305 -52.16 6.75 -21.92
C GLU A 305 -51.97 7.56 -20.61
N GLY A 306 -52.05 6.89 -19.46
CA GLY A 306 -51.86 7.47 -18.13
C GLY A 306 -50.49 7.18 -17.55
N GLY A 307 -49.96 8.12 -16.76
CA GLY A 307 -48.73 7.95 -16.00
C GLY A 307 -47.49 8.57 -16.64
N LEU A 308 -46.31 8.11 -16.20
CA LEU A 308 -45.01 8.68 -16.51
C LEU A 308 -44.27 7.80 -17.52
N ARG A 309 -43.72 8.41 -18.57
CA ARG A 309 -42.87 7.74 -19.55
C ARG A 309 -41.58 8.52 -19.71
N ALA A 310 -40.45 7.83 -19.67
CA ALA A 310 -39.14 8.43 -19.81
C ALA A 310 -38.28 7.61 -20.78
N ALA A 311 -37.52 8.29 -21.63
CA ALA A 311 -36.43 7.68 -22.37
C ALA A 311 -35.11 8.11 -21.71
N VAL A 312 -34.32 7.12 -21.29
CA VAL A 312 -33.12 7.32 -20.46
C VAL A 312 -31.91 6.78 -21.21
N LYS A 313 -30.85 7.57 -21.33
CA LYS A 313 -29.55 7.14 -21.87
C LYS A 313 -28.77 6.40 -20.79
N LEU A 314 -28.07 5.34 -21.19
CA LEU A 314 -27.20 4.62 -20.27
C LEU A 314 -25.75 5.09 -20.37
N ASN A 315 -25.24 5.45 -21.56
CA ASN A 315 -23.83 5.78 -21.80
C ASN A 315 -22.90 4.65 -21.32
N ARG A 316 -23.11 3.42 -21.83
CA ARG A 316 -22.38 2.22 -21.37
C ARG A 316 -20.86 2.31 -21.46
N ALA A 317 -20.33 3.15 -22.35
CA ALA A 317 -18.90 3.36 -22.52
C ALA A 317 -18.22 4.12 -21.37
N GLU A 318 -18.99 4.81 -20.53
CA GLU A 318 -18.47 5.64 -19.43
C GLU A 318 -18.50 4.91 -18.07
N PHE A 319 -19.06 3.70 -18.02
CA PHE A 319 -19.09 2.92 -16.78
C PHE A 319 -17.72 2.42 -16.40
N VAL A 320 -17.54 2.30 -15.08
CA VAL A 320 -16.30 1.76 -14.54
C VAL A 320 -16.22 0.25 -14.82
N PRO A 321 -15.08 -0.27 -15.33
CA PRO A 321 -15.02 -1.61 -15.94
C PRO A 321 -15.38 -2.80 -15.03
N TRP A 322 -15.42 -2.61 -13.71
CA TRP A 322 -15.67 -3.67 -12.72
C TRP A 322 -17.16 -3.86 -12.35
N THR A 323 -18.09 -3.08 -12.92
CA THR A 323 -19.52 -3.27 -12.68
C THR A 323 -20.12 -4.29 -13.67
N GLU A 324 -20.77 -5.33 -13.15
CA GLU A 324 -21.22 -6.48 -13.95
C GLU A 324 -22.53 -6.22 -14.75
N THR A 325 -23.29 -5.18 -14.43
CA THR A 325 -24.60 -4.92 -15.06
C THR A 325 -24.88 -3.44 -15.28
N SER A 326 -25.08 -3.03 -16.54
CA SER A 326 -25.59 -1.70 -16.89
C SER A 326 -27.12 -1.72 -16.94
N ALA A 327 -27.79 -1.06 -16.00
CA ALA A 327 -29.25 -0.91 -15.98
C ALA A 327 -29.64 0.38 -15.28
N ILE A 328 -30.78 0.96 -15.68
CA ILE A 328 -31.39 2.07 -14.97
C ILE A 328 -32.25 1.53 -13.84
N MET A 329 -31.94 1.96 -12.61
CA MET A 329 -32.72 1.60 -11.43
C MET A 329 -33.90 2.56 -11.30
N THR A 330 -35.13 2.03 -11.25
CA THR A 330 -36.34 2.83 -11.01
C THR A 330 -36.93 2.47 -9.67
N PHE A 331 -37.20 3.49 -8.85
CA PHE A 331 -37.84 3.35 -7.53
C PHE A 331 -39.22 3.99 -7.57
N ILE A 332 -40.18 3.39 -6.88
CA ILE A 332 -41.53 3.95 -6.70
C ILE A 332 -41.76 4.07 -5.20
N HIS A 333 -41.93 5.30 -4.74
CA HIS A 333 -42.04 5.62 -3.31
C HIS A 333 -42.99 6.80 -3.10
N PRO A 334 -43.49 7.00 -1.87
CA PRO A 334 -44.26 8.18 -1.52
C PRO A 334 -43.41 9.45 -1.69
N ASN A 335 -44.05 10.56 -2.05
CA ASN A 335 -43.38 11.84 -2.30
C ASN A 335 -42.63 12.41 -1.08
N THR A 336 -43.04 12.04 0.13
CA THR A 336 -42.46 12.50 1.40
C THR A 336 -41.37 11.59 1.94
N GLU A 337 -41.17 10.42 1.35
CA GLU A 337 -40.19 9.42 1.80
C GLU A 337 -38.96 9.43 0.89
N LEU A 338 -37.79 9.21 1.48
CA LEU A 338 -36.54 9.00 0.76
C LEU A 338 -36.35 7.51 0.43
N ILE A 339 -35.56 7.23 -0.60
CA ILE A 339 -35.20 5.87 -1.02
C ILE A 339 -33.76 5.56 -0.69
N PHE A 340 -33.48 4.27 -0.52
CA PHE A 340 -32.16 3.75 -0.25
C PHE A 340 -31.71 2.81 -1.37
N SER A 341 -30.40 2.55 -1.47
CA SER A 341 -29.81 1.65 -2.47
C SER A 341 -30.39 0.23 -2.44
N GLU A 342 -30.83 -0.22 -1.26
CA GLU A 342 -31.41 -1.53 -0.99
C GLU A 342 -32.94 -1.55 -1.09
N SER A 343 -33.58 -0.39 -1.30
CA SER A 343 -35.04 -0.31 -1.47
C SER A 343 -35.48 -1.12 -2.70
N SER A 344 -36.76 -1.54 -2.69
CA SER A 344 -37.34 -2.29 -3.80
C SER A 344 -37.24 -1.48 -5.10
N ARG A 345 -36.58 -2.06 -6.10
CA ARG A 345 -36.22 -1.39 -7.36
C ARG A 345 -36.58 -2.23 -8.59
N TYR A 346 -36.86 -1.53 -9.68
CA TYR A 346 -37.18 -2.10 -10.99
C TYR A 346 -36.08 -1.75 -11.98
N ASN A 347 -35.27 -2.74 -12.35
CA ASN A 347 -34.13 -2.53 -13.23
C ASN A 347 -34.55 -2.60 -14.69
N THR A 348 -34.24 -1.53 -15.43
CA THR A 348 -34.49 -1.43 -16.86
C THR A 348 -33.19 -1.64 -17.63
N ALA A 349 -33.13 -2.71 -18.42
CA ALA A 349 -31.98 -3.06 -19.25
C ALA A 349 -31.88 -2.15 -20.49
N PRO A 350 -30.67 -1.94 -21.05
CA PRO A 350 -30.49 -1.22 -22.32
C PRO A 350 -31.28 -1.88 -23.45
N SER A 351 -31.69 -1.08 -24.44
CA SER A 351 -32.49 -1.56 -25.58
C SER A 351 -33.81 -2.23 -25.20
N THR A 352 -34.38 -1.91 -24.03
CA THR A 352 -35.68 -2.44 -23.60
C THR A 352 -36.66 -1.33 -23.23
N MET A 353 -37.94 -1.63 -23.38
CA MET A 353 -39.03 -0.89 -22.77
C MET A 353 -39.52 -1.66 -21.55
N THR A 354 -39.32 -1.10 -20.37
CA THR A 354 -39.84 -1.66 -19.12
C THR A 354 -41.09 -0.90 -18.71
N THR A 355 -42.18 -1.65 -18.55
CA THR A 355 -43.47 -1.13 -18.11
C THR A 355 -43.73 -1.58 -16.68
N ILE A 356 -43.88 -0.62 -15.78
CA ILE A 356 -44.16 -0.82 -14.37
C ILE A 356 -45.61 -0.43 -14.12
N GLN A 357 -46.41 -1.39 -13.68
CA GLN A 357 -47.80 -1.19 -13.29
C GLN A 357 -47.84 -1.14 -11.77
N THR A 358 -48.22 -0.01 -11.19
CA THR A 358 -48.21 0.20 -9.73
C THR A 358 -49.58 0.53 -9.18
N ARG A 359 -49.83 0.17 -7.91
CA ARG A 359 -51.05 0.52 -7.15
C ARG A 359 -50.64 0.97 -5.75
N GLU A 360 -51.31 1.99 -5.24
CA GLU A 360 -51.07 2.49 -3.89
C GLU A 360 -51.97 1.79 -2.86
N SER A 361 -51.35 1.29 -1.80
CA SER A 361 -51.97 0.71 -0.61
C SER A 361 -51.58 1.54 0.61
N ARG A 362 -52.51 2.24 1.24
CA ARG A 362 -52.30 3.06 2.45
C ARG A 362 -52.67 2.30 3.70
N PHE A 363 -51.86 2.43 4.73
CA PHE A 363 -52.09 1.83 6.04
C PHE A 363 -52.17 2.92 7.10
N GLU A 364 -53.25 2.93 7.86
CA GLU A 364 -53.46 3.82 9.01
C GLU A 364 -53.62 2.97 10.27
N ARG A 365 -52.67 3.09 11.20
CA ARG A 365 -52.57 2.33 12.44
C ARG A 365 -52.93 3.18 13.65
N LEU A 366 -53.48 2.54 14.67
CA LEU A 366 -53.79 3.21 15.94
C LEU A 366 -52.58 3.23 16.87
N GLY A 367 -52.05 4.41 17.14
CA GLY A 367 -50.99 4.62 18.14
C GLY A 367 -51.49 4.71 19.59
N GLY A 368 -50.54 4.69 20.53
CA GLY A 368 -50.79 4.91 21.96
C GLY A 368 -51.33 3.65 22.66
N ARG A 369 -52.58 3.70 23.14
CA ARG A 369 -53.16 2.59 23.93
C ARG A 369 -53.47 1.33 23.12
N TYR A 370 -53.53 1.44 21.79
CA TYR A 370 -53.88 0.35 20.90
C TYR A 370 -52.64 -0.34 20.30
N GLY A 371 -51.52 0.38 20.17
CA GLY A 371 -50.29 -0.12 19.57
C GLY A 371 -49.14 0.89 19.67
N LYS A 372 -47.93 0.46 19.32
CA LYS A 372 -46.72 1.30 19.24
C LYS A 372 -46.48 1.65 17.77
N CYS A 373 -46.70 2.90 17.41
CA CYS A 373 -46.34 3.46 16.11
C CYS A 373 -45.86 4.90 16.30
N ALA A 374 -45.00 5.38 15.40
CA ALA A 374 -44.53 6.76 15.39
C ALA A 374 -45.31 7.61 14.38
N LYS A 375 -45.79 8.77 14.81
CA LYS A 375 -46.49 9.73 13.93
C LYS A 375 -45.56 10.76 13.29
N SER A 376 -44.46 11.05 13.97
CA SER A 376 -43.53 12.07 13.54
C SER A 376 -42.12 11.69 13.95
N VAL A 377 -41.15 12.33 13.30
CA VAL A 377 -39.73 12.15 13.56
C VAL A 377 -39.34 12.48 15.01
N ASN A 378 -40.07 13.39 15.67
CA ASN A 378 -39.79 13.80 17.04
C ASN A 378 -40.16 12.75 18.11
N GLU A 379 -40.81 11.64 17.73
CA GLU A 379 -41.18 10.55 18.64
C GLU A 379 -40.07 9.49 18.78
N VAL A 380 -39.01 9.58 17.97
CA VAL A 380 -37.83 8.70 18.05
C VAL A 380 -36.60 9.49 18.53
N ALA A 381 -35.59 8.77 19.05
CA ALA A 381 -34.41 9.39 19.67
C ALA A 381 -33.56 10.19 18.66
N SER A 382 -33.32 9.61 17.48
CA SER A 382 -32.49 10.17 16.41
C SER A 382 -33.11 9.86 15.04
N TYR A 383 -32.98 10.81 14.11
CA TYR A 383 -33.38 10.65 12.72
C TYR A 383 -32.68 11.70 11.84
N TYR A 384 -31.85 11.26 10.90
CA TYR A 384 -30.98 12.16 10.12
C TYR A 384 -31.42 12.37 8.66
N TYR A 385 -32.57 11.83 8.29
CA TYR A 385 -33.09 11.90 6.93
C TYR A 385 -34.16 12.97 6.79
N ASP A 386 -34.25 13.59 5.61
CA ASP A 386 -35.33 14.52 5.29
C ASP A 386 -36.65 13.78 5.03
N GLY A 387 -37.77 14.46 5.26
CA GLY A 387 -39.11 13.97 4.92
C GLY A 387 -39.87 13.35 6.09
N SER A 388 -40.79 12.43 5.77
CA SER A 388 -41.62 11.73 6.75
C SER A 388 -40.86 10.61 7.44
N TYR A 389 -41.27 10.28 8.67
CA TYR A 389 -40.69 9.16 9.43
C TYR A 389 -40.88 7.84 8.68
N THR A 390 -39.78 7.12 8.49
CA THR A 390 -39.76 5.74 7.98
C THR A 390 -39.00 4.84 8.96
N THR A 391 -39.36 3.56 9.01
CA THR A 391 -38.63 2.59 9.82
C THR A 391 -37.19 2.41 9.36
N ASP A 392 -36.97 2.41 8.05
CA ASP A 392 -35.63 2.23 7.46
C ASP A 392 -34.73 3.43 7.75
N GLY A 393 -35.26 4.66 7.67
CA GLY A 393 -34.53 5.86 8.06
C GLY A 393 -34.18 5.88 9.55
N CYS A 394 -35.07 5.39 10.41
CA CYS A 394 -34.81 5.25 11.84
C CYS A 394 -33.70 4.23 12.12
N LEU A 395 -33.76 3.05 11.50
CA LEU A 395 -32.74 2.01 11.70
C LEU A 395 -31.34 2.49 11.26
N ARG A 396 -31.25 3.23 10.15
CA ARG A 396 -29.99 3.81 9.69
C ARG A 396 -29.48 4.94 10.57
N SER A 397 -30.40 5.71 11.16
CA SER A 397 -30.03 6.74 12.14
C SER A 397 -29.52 6.10 13.43
N CYS A 398 -30.13 5.02 13.90
CA CYS A 398 -29.61 4.25 15.03
C CYS A 398 -28.24 3.61 14.73
N TYR A 399 -28.03 3.12 13.51
CA TYR A 399 -26.70 2.66 13.08
C TYR A 399 -25.67 3.77 13.19
N GLN A 400 -25.99 5.01 12.75
CA GLN A 400 -25.10 6.16 12.90
C GLN A 400 -24.76 6.45 14.36
N ASP A 401 -25.75 6.43 15.26
CA ASP A 401 -25.54 6.65 16.69
C ASP A 401 -24.58 5.62 17.31
N GLU A 402 -24.72 4.34 16.93
CA GLU A 402 -23.84 3.28 17.44
C GLU A 402 -22.43 3.36 16.85
N VAL A 403 -22.28 3.84 15.60
CA VAL A 403 -20.96 4.14 15.01
C VAL A 403 -20.31 5.32 15.74
N GLU A 404 -21.05 6.40 16.00
CA GLU A 404 -20.56 7.55 16.76
C GLU A 404 -20.10 7.16 18.16
N LYS A 405 -20.86 6.31 18.85
CA LYS A 405 -20.59 5.84 20.21
C LYS A 405 -19.34 4.97 20.33
N GLU A 406 -18.99 4.19 19.30
CA GLU A 406 -17.84 3.28 19.35
C GLU A 406 -16.60 3.77 18.59
N CYS A 407 -16.80 4.58 17.55
CA CYS A 407 -15.72 5.06 16.68
C CYS A 407 -15.43 6.56 16.85
N ASP A 408 -16.17 7.29 17.71
CA ASP A 408 -16.05 8.75 17.91
C ASP A 408 -16.21 9.57 16.62
N CYS A 409 -16.85 9.00 15.60
CA CYS A 409 -17.11 9.58 14.29
C CYS A 409 -18.37 8.99 13.66
N MET A 410 -18.96 9.67 12.68
CA MET A 410 -20.13 9.21 11.94
C MET A 410 -19.77 8.72 10.53
N ASP A 411 -20.38 7.62 10.10
CA ASP A 411 -20.04 6.99 8.82
C ASP A 411 -20.51 7.87 7.65
N SER A 412 -19.55 8.40 6.90
CA SER A 412 -19.71 9.40 5.83
C SER A 412 -20.58 8.95 4.66
N ARG A 413 -20.94 7.66 4.58
CA ARG A 413 -21.86 7.12 3.57
C ARG A 413 -23.30 7.51 3.81
N TYR A 414 -23.67 7.88 5.04
CA TYR A 414 -25.03 8.23 5.41
C TYR A 414 -25.13 9.70 5.85
N PRO A 415 -26.33 10.30 5.81
CA PRO A 415 -26.56 11.64 6.34
C PRO A 415 -26.24 11.71 7.83
N MET A 416 -25.66 12.83 8.24
CA MET A 416 -25.26 13.14 9.61
C MET A 416 -25.54 14.62 9.93
N PRO A 417 -25.64 15.00 11.21
CA PRO A 417 -25.73 16.39 11.62
C PRO A 417 -24.56 17.25 11.12
N SER A 418 -24.77 18.55 10.92
CA SER A 418 -23.73 19.45 10.38
C SER A 418 -22.54 19.67 11.32
N ASP A 419 -22.71 19.38 12.60
CA ASP A 419 -21.71 19.47 13.66
C ASP A 419 -21.00 18.14 13.96
N ALA A 420 -21.44 17.03 13.35
CA ALA A 420 -20.84 15.72 13.52
C ALA A 420 -19.52 15.57 12.73
N LEU A 421 -18.59 14.79 13.28
CA LEU A 421 -17.30 14.48 12.64
C LEU A 421 -17.47 13.28 11.70
N PRO A 422 -17.18 13.40 10.38
CA PRO A 422 -17.17 12.25 9.49
C PRO A 422 -15.99 11.32 9.79
N CYS A 423 -16.24 10.00 9.77
CA CYS A 423 -15.18 8.99 9.83
C CYS A 423 -14.29 9.08 8.58
N GLU A 424 -12.97 9.09 8.80
CA GLU A 424 -11.97 9.11 7.74
C GLU A 424 -11.50 7.69 7.36
N LEU A 425 -10.63 7.57 6.36
CA LEU A 425 -10.09 6.28 5.92
C LEU A 425 -9.46 5.42 7.03
N PRO A 426 -8.74 5.98 8.03
CA PRO A 426 -8.22 5.20 9.16
C PRO A 426 -9.32 4.52 10.00
N ASP A 427 -10.48 5.18 10.12
CA ASP A 427 -11.60 4.72 10.97
C ASP A 427 -12.42 3.60 10.31
N ARG A 428 -12.17 3.31 9.02
CA ARG A 428 -12.88 2.28 8.25
C ARG A 428 -12.95 0.93 8.96
N LYS A 429 -11.85 0.49 9.59
CA LYS A 429 -11.82 -0.79 10.32
C LYS A 429 -12.78 -0.81 11.51
N CYS A 430 -12.97 0.34 12.17
CA CYS A 430 -13.94 0.47 13.25
C CYS A 430 -15.37 0.36 12.69
N VAL A 431 -15.69 1.15 11.66
CA VAL A 431 -17.01 1.14 10.99
C VAL A 431 -17.39 -0.26 10.45
N GLU A 432 -16.43 -0.96 9.86
CA GLU A 432 -16.62 -2.34 9.37
C GLU A 432 -16.92 -3.32 10.51
N SER A 433 -16.33 -3.13 11.69
CA SER A 433 -16.59 -3.97 12.85
C SER A 433 -18.02 -3.81 13.38
N ILE A 434 -18.59 -2.60 13.28
CA ILE A 434 -19.99 -2.31 13.64
C ILE A 434 -20.92 -2.90 12.59
N THR A 435 -20.63 -2.69 11.30
CA THR A 435 -21.40 -3.27 10.19
C THR A 435 -21.44 -4.80 10.27
N ALA A 436 -20.35 -5.43 10.72
CA ALA A 436 -20.25 -6.88 10.88
C ALA A 436 -21.16 -7.47 11.97
N ARG A 437 -21.76 -6.65 12.86
CA ARG A 437 -22.76 -7.10 13.85
C ARG A 437 -24.06 -7.59 13.20
N GLY A 438 -24.30 -7.25 11.94
CA GLY A 438 -25.44 -7.71 11.16
C GLY A 438 -26.62 -6.75 11.21
N ASP A 439 -27.84 -7.28 11.28
CA ASP A 439 -29.07 -6.51 11.14
C ASP A 439 -29.35 -5.62 12.35
N VAL A 440 -29.39 -4.30 12.11
CA VAL A 440 -29.66 -3.25 13.09
C VAL A 440 -31.02 -3.41 13.76
N SER A 441 -31.99 -4.03 13.09
CA SER A 441 -33.33 -4.28 13.66
C SER A 441 -33.31 -5.19 14.90
N THR A 442 -32.21 -5.93 15.10
CA THR A 442 -32.02 -6.85 16.23
C THR A 442 -31.26 -6.25 17.39
N TRP A 443 -30.74 -5.03 17.25
CA TRP A 443 -29.91 -4.38 18.27
C TRP A 443 -30.77 -3.85 19.41
N ALA A 444 -30.36 -4.11 20.65
CA ALA A 444 -31.15 -3.79 21.84
C ALA A 444 -31.39 -2.28 22.02
N ASP A 445 -30.43 -1.46 21.58
CA ASP A 445 -30.48 0.01 21.72
C ASP A 445 -31.28 0.67 20.58
N CYS A 446 -31.67 -0.08 19.53
CA CYS A 446 -32.40 0.44 18.37
C CYS A 446 -33.90 0.18 18.43
N GLU A 447 -34.66 1.10 19.04
CA GLU A 447 -36.12 1.05 19.07
C GLU A 447 -36.78 1.87 17.94
N CYS A 448 -36.99 1.24 16.77
CA CYS A 448 -37.66 1.86 15.63
C CYS A 448 -39.08 1.32 15.41
N PRO A 449 -40.15 1.97 15.95
CA PRO A 449 -41.52 1.52 15.76
C PRO A 449 -41.99 1.73 14.31
N LEU A 450 -43.04 1.01 13.90
CA LEU A 450 -43.67 1.22 12.60
C LEU A 450 -44.30 2.62 12.49
N PRO A 451 -44.35 3.24 11.30
CA PRO A 451 -45.09 4.48 11.09
C PRO A 451 -46.60 4.27 11.33
N CYS A 452 -47.26 5.26 11.94
CA CYS A 452 -48.71 5.22 12.13
C CYS A 452 -49.48 5.38 10.82
N GLU A 453 -48.93 6.11 9.86
CA GLU A 453 -49.46 6.25 8.51
C GLU A 453 -48.33 5.96 7.53
N ASN A 454 -48.54 5.03 6.59
CA ASN A 454 -47.59 4.78 5.51
C ASN A 454 -48.27 4.32 4.23
N SER A 455 -47.63 4.61 3.10
CA SER A 455 -48.05 4.18 1.77
C SER A 455 -47.10 3.11 1.23
N GLN A 456 -47.66 2.04 0.67
CA GLN A 456 -46.92 0.99 -0.02
C GLN A 456 -47.36 0.92 -1.47
N PHE A 457 -46.41 0.64 -2.37
CA PHE A 457 -46.67 0.51 -3.80
C PHE A 457 -46.53 -0.94 -4.26
N ASP A 458 -47.67 -1.58 -4.50
CA ASP A 458 -47.72 -2.92 -5.08
C ASP A 458 -47.53 -2.80 -6.59
N SER A 459 -46.36 -3.19 -7.09
CA SER A 459 -46.05 -3.06 -8.52
C SER A 459 -45.66 -4.39 -9.18
N SER A 460 -46.16 -4.58 -10.39
CA SER A 460 -45.74 -5.62 -11.31
C SER A 460 -45.05 -4.98 -12.51
N TYR A 461 -43.93 -5.54 -12.95
CA TYR A 461 -43.20 -5.00 -14.10
C TYR A 461 -43.06 -6.04 -15.21
N THR A 462 -43.05 -5.57 -16.46
CA THR A 462 -42.78 -6.35 -17.66
C THR A 462 -41.76 -5.62 -18.51
N SER A 463 -40.82 -6.36 -19.12
CA SER A 463 -39.81 -5.77 -19.99
C SER A 463 -39.90 -6.37 -21.38
N VAL A 464 -39.90 -5.52 -22.40
CA VAL A 464 -39.99 -5.90 -23.80
C VAL A 464 -38.78 -5.32 -24.53
N PRO A 465 -37.96 -6.14 -25.22
CA PRO A 465 -36.84 -5.61 -26.00
C PRO A 465 -37.33 -4.78 -27.18
N PHE A 466 -36.53 -3.78 -27.57
CA PHE A 466 -36.79 -3.04 -28.80
C PHE A 466 -36.70 -3.95 -30.03
N VAL A 467 -37.48 -3.61 -31.06
CA VAL A 467 -37.47 -4.34 -32.33
C VAL A 467 -36.13 -4.12 -33.04
N ARG A 468 -35.38 -5.18 -33.31
CA ARG A 468 -34.04 -5.14 -33.92
C ARG A 468 -34.05 -5.45 -35.42
N GLY A 469 -33.15 -4.82 -36.18
CA GLY A 469 -32.89 -5.15 -37.59
C GLY A 469 -34.09 -4.92 -38.53
N ARG A 470 -34.29 -5.82 -39.50
CA ARG A 470 -35.27 -5.65 -40.60
C ARG A 470 -36.73 -5.45 -40.15
N SER A 471 -37.11 -5.95 -38.97
CA SER A 471 -38.46 -5.80 -38.42
C SER A 471 -38.77 -4.37 -37.97
N LYS A 472 -37.75 -3.55 -37.69
CA LYS A 472 -37.85 -2.09 -37.46
C LYS A 472 -38.45 -1.37 -38.67
N CYS A 473 -38.18 -1.89 -39.87
CA CYS A 473 -38.54 -1.30 -41.15
C CYS A 473 -39.64 -2.08 -41.88
N ASN A 474 -40.47 -2.85 -41.16
CA ASN A 474 -41.58 -3.60 -41.75
C ASN A 474 -42.60 -2.69 -42.46
N SER A 475 -42.69 -1.42 -42.05
CA SER A 475 -43.51 -0.39 -42.70
C SER A 475 -42.84 0.26 -43.93
N TYR A 476 -41.55 0.01 -44.19
CA TYR A 476 -40.80 0.64 -45.27
C TYR A 476 -40.91 -0.14 -46.58
N THR A 477 -40.98 0.58 -47.70
CA THR A 477 -40.91 -0.02 -49.03
C THR A 477 -39.55 -0.70 -49.27
N SER A 478 -39.49 -1.66 -50.19
CA SER A 478 -38.25 -2.43 -50.45
C SER A 478 -37.05 -1.56 -50.86
N LYS A 479 -37.27 -0.39 -51.49
CA LYS A 479 -36.20 0.57 -51.82
C LYS A 479 -35.72 1.34 -50.59
N GLN A 480 -36.61 1.68 -49.67
CA GLN A 480 -36.28 2.37 -48.43
C GLN A 480 -35.48 1.47 -47.48
N ARG A 481 -35.81 0.17 -47.40
CA ARG A 481 -35.06 -0.80 -46.58
C ARG A 481 -33.61 -1.04 -47.02
N VAL A 482 -33.29 -0.79 -48.29
CA VAL A 482 -31.93 -0.93 -48.84
C VAL A 482 -31.11 0.34 -48.64
N ASN A 483 -31.77 1.51 -48.64
CA ASN A 483 -31.11 2.80 -48.44
C ASN A 483 -30.86 3.15 -46.97
N ASP A 484 -31.66 2.63 -46.05
CA ASP A 484 -31.51 2.88 -44.61
C ASP A 484 -30.66 1.78 -43.98
N SER A 485 -29.40 2.11 -43.66
CA SER A 485 -28.43 1.21 -43.04
C SER A 485 -28.88 0.69 -41.68
N SER A 486 -29.77 1.41 -40.97
CA SER A 486 -30.31 0.98 -39.68
C SER A 486 -31.26 -0.23 -39.80
N CYS A 487 -31.82 -0.47 -40.99
CA CYS A 487 -32.64 -1.65 -41.26
C CYS A 487 -31.81 -2.92 -41.50
N LEU A 488 -30.49 -2.77 -41.72
CA LEU A 488 -29.58 -3.82 -42.17
C LEU A 488 -28.62 -4.29 -41.08
N ASP A 489 -28.55 -3.61 -39.93
CA ASP A 489 -27.67 -3.96 -38.82
C ASP A 489 -28.40 -4.84 -37.77
N PRO A 490 -28.14 -6.16 -37.73
CA PRO A 490 -28.67 -7.03 -36.69
C PRO A 490 -28.00 -6.84 -35.32
N HIS A 491 -26.92 -6.06 -35.24
CA HIS A 491 -26.13 -5.78 -34.04
C HIS A 491 -26.29 -4.34 -33.51
N GLU A 492 -27.27 -3.57 -34.01
CA GLU A 492 -27.59 -2.23 -33.48
C GLU A 492 -28.04 -2.34 -32.01
N GLU A 493 -27.11 -2.12 -31.09
CA GLU A 493 -27.40 -2.00 -29.66
C GLU A 493 -27.72 -0.55 -29.33
N VAL A 494 -28.99 -0.31 -29.02
CA VAL A 494 -29.50 1.00 -28.66
C VAL A 494 -29.12 1.30 -27.21
N ASP A 495 -28.35 2.37 -26.99
CA ASP A 495 -27.83 2.74 -25.67
C ASP A 495 -28.79 3.61 -24.83
N TYR A 496 -30.09 3.48 -25.10
CA TYR A 496 -31.14 4.05 -24.27
C TYR A 496 -32.15 2.96 -23.90
N ALA A 497 -32.92 3.24 -22.86
CA ALA A 497 -34.06 2.41 -22.46
C ALA A 497 -35.30 3.28 -22.23
N ILE A 498 -36.48 2.67 -22.35
CA ILE A 498 -37.75 3.36 -22.09
C ILE A 498 -38.34 2.81 -20.80
N ILE A 499 -38.63 3.70 -19.87
CA ILE A 499 -39.33 3.40 -18.62
C ILE A 499 -40.76 3.92 -18.77
N ASN A 500 -41.73 3.08 -18.44
CA ASN A 500 -43.15 3.43 -18.50
C ASN A 500 -43.83 3.05 -17.19
N VAL A 501 -44.14 4.01 -16.34
CA VAL A 501 -44.85 3.84 -15.07
C VAL A 501 -46.31 4.19 -15.29
N GLN A 502 -47.18 3.20 -15.20
CA GLN A 502 -48.62 3.37 -15.44
C GLN A 502 -49.45 2.88 -14.24
N LEU A 503 -50.59 3.51 -14.05
CA LEU A 503 -51.60 3.12 -13.07
C LEU A 503 -52.66 2.26 -13.78
N PRO A 504 -52.78 0.96 -13.50
CA PRO A 504 -53.74 0.10 -14.20
C PRO A 504 -55.19 0.50 -13.89
N ARG A 505 -55.43 1.08 -12.71
CA ARG A 505 -56.71 1.65 -12.26
C ARG A 505 -56.41 2.82 -11.32
N LEU A 506 -57.26 3.85 -11.35
CA LEU A 506 -57.20 4.97 -10.39
C LEU A 506 -57.90 4.57 -9.08
N ILE A 507 -57.32 3.60 -8.37
CA ILE A 507 -57.84 3.10 -7.09
C ILE A 507 -56.71 3.11 -6.08
N VAL A 508 -57.01 3.62 -4.88
CA VAL A 508 -56.16 3.53 -3.70
C VAL A 508 -56.83 2.59 -2.72
N HIS A 509 -56.10 1.59 -2.23
CA HIS A 509 -56.58 0.71 -1.16
C HIS A 509 -56.22 1.32 0.18
N VAL A 510 -57.19 1.56 1.06
CA VAL A 510 -56.95 2.11 2.40
C VAL A 510 -57.29 1.06 3.45
N PHE A 511 -56.28 0.67 4.23
CA PHE A 511 -56.38 -0.24 5.35
C PHE A 511 -56.30 0.57 6.65
N GLN A 512 -57.46 0.88 7.22
CA GLN A 512 -57.56 1.73 8.41
C GLN A 512 -57.97 0.90 9.64
N GLU A 513 -57.16 0.97 10.69
CA GLU A 513 -57.51 0.45 12.00
C GLU A 513 -58.48 1.41 12.70
N THR A 514 -59.63 0.88 13.12
CA THR A 514 -60.63 1.64 13.88
C THR A 514 -60.84 1.02 15.26
N PRO A 515 -60.98 1.83 16.32
CA PRO A 515 -61.14 1.30 17.66
C PRO A 515 -62.47 0.54 17.76
N ALA A 516 -62.41 -0.74 18.15
CA ALA A 516 -63.60 -1.60 18.25
C ALA A 516 -64.65 -1.06 19.24
N TRP A 517 -64.19 -0.41 20.31
CA TRP A 517 -65.00 0.19 21.36
C TRP A 517 -64.82 1.71 21.39
N THR A 518 -65.85 2.42 20.94
CA THR A 518 -65.94 3.88 21.12
C THR A 518 -66.69 4.20 22.41
N PHE A 519 -66.47 5.39 22.98
CA PHE A 519 -67.17 5.83 24.20
C PHE A 519 -68.70 5.72 24.09
N ASN A 520 -69.26 6.10 22.93
CA ASN A 520 -70.68 5.98 22.65
C ASN A 520 -71.16 4.52 22.66
N ARG A 521 -70.35 3.59 22.13
CA ARG A 521 -70.67 2.16 22.11
C ARG A 521 -70.61 1.54 23.51
N ILE A 522 -69.66 1.99 24.34
CA ILE A 522 -69.58 1.58 25.75
C ILE A 522 -70.82 2.08 26.50
N LEU A 523 -71.17 3.36 26.36
CA LEU A 523 -72.34 3.94 27.03
C LEU A 523 -73.63 3.25 26.60
N GLY A 524 -73.78 2.97 25.30
CA GLY A 524 -74.93 2.25 24.75
C GLY A 524 -75.03 0.81 25.27
N ASN A 525 -73.92 0.08 25.32
CA ASN A 525 -73.92 -1.30 25.81
C ASN A 525 -74.12 -1.38 27.33
N VAL A 526 -73.46 -0.53 28.12
CA VAL A 526 -73.67 -0.48 29.58
C VAL A 526 -75.07 -0.01 29.92
N GLY A 527 -75.58 1.03 29.24
CA GLY A 527 -76.94 1.52 29.43
C GLY A 527 -78.00 0.50 29.02
N GLY A 528 -77.81 -0.20 27.89
CA GLY A 528 -78.70 -1.26 27.44
C GLY A 528 -78.70 -2.47 28.38
N LEU A 529 -77.51 -2.92 28.81
CA LEU A 529 -77.36 -4.07 29.69
C LEU A 529 -77.86 -3.77 31.11
N GLY A 530 -77.58 -2.57 31.64
CA GLY A 530 -78.14 -2.09 32.91
C GLY A 530 -79.67 -1.92 32.86
N GLY A 531 -80.20 -1.46 31.74
CA GLY A 531 -81.64 -1.38 31.49
C GLY A 531 -82.32 -2.75 31.42
N ILE A 532 -81.70 -3.75 30.77
CA ILE A 532 -82.27 -5.10 30.66
C ILE A 532 -82.16 -5.88 31.97
N VAL A 533 -80.99 -5.88 32.61
CA VAL A 533 -80.73 -6.73 33.77
C VAL A 533 -81.42 -6.19 35.03
N CYS A 534 -81.39 -4.87 35.23
CA CYS A 534 -81.89 -4.27 36.46
C CYS A 534 -83.04 -3.28 36.26
N GLY A 535 -83.39 -2.91 35.02
CA GLY A 535 -84.36 -1.83 34.76
C GLY A 535 -83.84 -0.45 35.19
N ILE A 536 -82.55 -0.32 35.45
CA ILE A 536 -81.93 0.88 36.01
C ILE A 536 -81.50 1.79 34.87
N ASN A 537 -81.88 3.06 34.95
CA ASN A 537 -81.34 4.11 34.10
C ASN A 537 -80.45 5.06 34.93
N LEU A 538 -79.84 6.05 34.26
CA LEU A 538 -78.95 7.00 34.94
C LEU A 538 -79.67 7.78 36.07
N VAL A 539 -80.97 8.04 35.92
CA VAL A 539 -81.80 8.73 36.92
C VAL A 539 -82.02 7.82 38.15
N THR A 540 -82.28 6.54 37.93
CA THR A 540 -82.39 5.55 39.02
C THR A 540 -81.11 5.46 39.84
N PHE A 541 -79.94 5.59 39.21
CA PHE A 541 -78.66 5.64 39.93
C PHE A 541 -78.54 6.89 40.80
N PHE A 542 -78.97 8.06 40.30
CA PHE A 542 -79.02 9.31 41.07
C PHE A 542 -80.03 9.26 42.22
N GLU A 543 -81.19 8.62 42.05
CA GLU A 543 -82.15 8.39 43.14
C GLU A 543 -81.56 7.51 44.24
N PHE A 544 -80.90 6.40 43.88
CA PHE A 544 -80.26 5.51 44.85
C PHE A 544 -79.14 6.20 45.63
N THR A 545 -78.32 7.00 44.94
CA THR A 545 -77.27 7.78 45.60
C THR A 545 -77.84 8.90 46.46
N HIS A 546 -78.92 9.57 46.03
CA HIS A 546 -79.60 10.57 46.85
C HIS A 546 -80.19 9.95 48.12
N PHE A 547 -80.85 8.80 47.99
CA PHE A 547 -81.39 8.05 49.12
C PHE A 547 -80.28 7.66 50.11
N LEU A 548 -79.21 7.01 49.63
CA LEU A 548 -78.11 6.53 50.48
C LEU A 548 -77.31 7.66 51.15
N LEU A 549 -77.03 8.75 50.43
CA LEU A 549 -76.15 9.81 50.94
C LEU A 549 -76.89 10.92 51.70
N PHE A 550 -78.16 11.17 51.40
CA PHE A 550 -78.91 12.29 52.00
C PHE A 550 -80.08 11.84 52.86
N GLN A 551 -80.92 10.90 52.40
CA GLN A 551 -82.11 10.50 53.17
C GLN A 551 -81.80 9.48 54.27
N LEU A 552 -80.96 8.48 54.00
CA LEU A 552 -80.60 7.44 54.95
C LEU A 552 -79.88 7.99 56.21
N PRO A 553 -78.87 8.87 56.10
CA PRO A 553 -78.25 9.47 57.29
C PRO A 553 -79.20 10.43 58.04
N MET A 554 -80.10 11.14 57.34
CA MET A 554 -81.11 11.99 57.99
C MET A 554 -82.21 11.21 58.73
N THR A 555 -82.35 9.90 58.47
CA THR A 555 -83.33 9.03 59.15
C THR A 555 -82.70 8.14 60.21
N LEU A 556 -81.37 7.99 60.19
CA LEU A 556 -80.57 7.28 61.21
C LEU A 556 -80.05 8.19 62.34
N ILE A 557 -80.13 9.51 62.15
CA ILE A 557 -79.99 10.55 63.19
C ILE A 557 -81.40 10.88 63.70
#